data_AF-A0ABD0N3M1-F1
#
_entry.id   AF-A0ABD0N3M1-F1
#
_cell.length_a   1.000
_cell.length_b   1.000
_cell.length_c   1.000
_cell.angle_alpha   90.00
_cell.angle_beta   90.00
_cell.angle_gamma   90.00
#
_symmetry.space_group_name_H-M   'P 1'
#
loop_
_entity.id
_entity.type
_entity.pdbx_description
1 polymer ?
#
loop_
_entity_poly.entity_id
_entity_poly.type
_entity_poly.pdbx_seq_one_letter_code
_entity_poly.pdbx_strand_id
1 'polypeptide(L)' 'FCPFYKTVGILSNMIAFYDMARHAVETTAQSDNKITWAMIREHMGEILYRISSMKFK' A
#
# COMPACT_ATOMS: atom_id res chain seq x y z
N PHE A 1 -21.43 7.48 -10.50
CA PHE A 1 -21.45 8.43 -9.36
C PHE A 1 -20.53 7.89 -8.27
N CYS A 2 -19.59 8.69 -7.75
CA CYS A 2 -18.68 8.30 -6.67
C CYS A 2 -18.96 9.21 -5.46
N PRO A 3 -19.59 8.70 -4.39
CA PRO A 3 -19.89 9.52 -3.22
C PRO A 3 -18.59 9.92 -2.49
N PHE A 4 -18.62 11.08 -1.83
CA PHE A 4 -17.43 11.69 -1.21
C PHE A 4 -16.74 10.75 -0.21
N TYR A 5 -17.50 10.01 0.60
CA TYR A 5 -16.94 9.05 1.56
C TYR A 5 -16.14 7.93 0.88
N LYS A 6 -16.54 7.51 -0.33
CA LYS A 6 -15.83 6.49 -1.10
C LYS A 6 -14.50 7.02 -1.60
N THR A 7 -14.47 8.25 -2.11
CA THR A 7 -13.24 8.91 -2.54
C THR A 7 -12.25 9.10 -1.37
N VAL A 8 -12.74 9.55 -0.22
CA VAL A 8 -11.92 9.73 0.99
C VAL A 8 -11.38 8.38 1.49
N GLY A 9 -12.21 7.33 1.52
CA GLY A 9 -11.78 5.99 1.92
C GLY A 9 -10.71 5.41 0.99
N ILE A 10 -10.88 5.57 -0.33
CA ILE A 10 -9.88 5.13 -1.32
C ILE A 10 -8.55 5.83 -1.09
N LEU A 11 -8.57 7.16 -0.92
CA LEU A 11 -7.37 7.96 -0.71
C LEU A 11 -6.67 7.59 0.61
N SER A 12 -7.44 7.45 1.70
CA SER A 12 -6.90 7.08 3.02
C SER A 12 -6.18 5.72 2.97
N ASN A 13 -6.75 4.74 2.26
CA ASN A 13 -6.13 3.42 2.12
C ASN A 13 -4.84 3.45 1.28
N MET A 14 -4.79 4.28 0.23
CA MET A 14 -3.58 4.45 -0.58
C MET A 14 -2.44 5.07 0.23
N ILE A 15 -2.74 6.12 1.00
CA ILE A 15 -1.74 6.81 1.84
C ILE A 15 -1.25 5.87 2.96
N ALA A 16 -2.15 5.18 3.64
CA ALA A 16 -1.77 4.24 4.70
C ALA A 16 -0.85 3.13 4.18
N PHE A 17 -1.12 2.57 2.99
CA PHE A 17 -0.22 1.59 2.36
C PHE A 17 1.15 2.19 2.06
N TYR A 18 1.19 3.42 1.53
CA TYR A 18 2.44 4.11 1.23
C TYR A 18 3.28 4.34 2.49
N ASP A 19 2.69 4.85 3.56
CA ASP A 19 3.39 5.16 4.80
C ASP A 19 3.97 3.88 5.45
N MET A 20 3.18 2.80 5.49
CA MET A 20 3.65 1.51 6.01
C MET A 20 4.77 0.91 5.17
N ALA A 21 4.64 0.93 3.84
CA ALA A 21 5.65 0.39 2.94
C ALA A 21 6.96 1.18 3.04
N ARG A 22 6.87 2.51 3.09
CA ARG A 22 8.02 3.40 3.29
C ARG A 22 8.71 3.11 4.62
N HIS A 23 7.95 3.07 5.72
CA HIS A 23 8.49 2.80 7.04
C HIS A 23 9.18 1.43 7.12
N ALA A 24 8.59 0.38 6.53
CA ALA A 24 9.20 -0.95 6.48
C ALA A 24 10.56 -0.96 5.75
N VAL A 25 10.69 -0.20 4.66
CA VAL A 25 11.96 -0.06 3.93
C VAL A 25 12.98 0.75 4.73
N GLU A 26 12.57 1.87 5.33
CA GLU A 26 13.45 2.75 6.12
C GLU A 26 13.98 2.03 7.38
N THR A 27 13.11 1.34 8.12
CA THR A 27 13.48 0.63 9.36
C THR A 27 14.40 -0.57 9.13
N THR A 28 14.31 -1.20 7.96
CA THR A 28 15.13 -2.38 7.64
C THR A 28 16.35 -2.05 6.77
N ALA A 29 16.59 -0.77 6.46
CA ALA A 29 17.64 -0.35 5.55
C ALA A 29 19.07 -0.76 5.97
N GLN A 30 19.32 -0.83 7.29
CA GLN A 30 20.61 -1.24 7.86
C GLN A 30 20.62 -2.69 8.40
N SER A 31 19.52 -3.43 8.21
CA SER A 31 19.41 -4.82 8.62
C SER A 31 19.93 -5.74 7.52
N ASP A 32 20.51 -6.89 7.89
CA ASP A 32 20.87 -7.95 6.96
C ASP A 32 19.64 -8.45 6.17
N ASN A 33 18.45 -8.37 6.77
CA ASN A 33 17.17 -8.71 6.14
C ASN A 33 16.43 -7.46 5.65
N LYS A 34 17.07 -6.68 4.78
CA LYS A 34 16.46 -5.47 4.20
C LYS A 34 15.19 -5.80 3.40
N ILE A 35 14.11 -5.10 3.72
CA ILE A 35 12.88 -5.18 2.94
C ILE A 35 13.02 -4.26 1.73
N THR A 36 12.84 -4.82 0.54
CA THR A 36 12.88 -4.07 -0.72
C THR A 36 11.49 -3.93 -1.32
N TRP A 37 11.30 -2.93 -2.18
CA TRP A 37 10.06 -2.79 -2.93
C TRP A 37 9.70 -4.03 -3.75
N ALA A 38 10.70 -4.74 -4.30
CA ALA A 38 10.48 -5.97 -5.05
C ALA A 38 9.79 -7.03 -4.17
N MET A 39 10.26 -7.20 -2.93
CA MET A 39 9.70 -8.13 -1.96
C MET A 39 8.27 -7.72 -1.55
N ILE A 40 8.04 -6.43 -1.28
CA ILE A 40 6.71 -5.89 -0.94
C ILE A 40 5.72 -6.16 -2.09
N ARG A 41 6.12 -5.89 -3.34
CA ARG A 41 5.27 -6.09 -4.51
C ARG A 41 4.91 -7.56 -4.74
N GLU A 42 5.86 -8.46 -4.51
CA GLU A 42 5.64 -9.91 -4.64
C GLU A 42 4.69 -10.44 -3.56
N HIS A 43 4.93 -10.07 -2.29
CA HIS A 43 4.18 -10.60 -1.15
C HIS A 43 2.82 -9.92 -0.96
N MET A 44 2.68 -8.66 -1.39
CA MET A 44 1.45 -7.85 -1.21
C MET A 44 0.68 -7.65 -2.52
N GLY A 45 0.91 -8.47 -3.54
CA GLY A 45 0.24 -8.36 -4.84
C GLY A 45 -1.30 -8.38 -4.73
N GLU A 46 -1.85 -9.20 -3.84
CA GLU A 46 -3.30 -9.27 -3.60
C GLU A 46 -3.84 -7.96 -2.98
N ILE A 47 -3.11 -7.36 -2.06
CA ILE A 47 -3.50 -6.10 -1.41
C ILE A 47 -3.45 -4.94 -2.41
N LEU A 48 -2.41 -4.89 -3.25
CA LEU A 48 -2.30 -3.92 -4.34
C LEU A 48 -3.47 -4.05 -5.33
N TYR A 49 -3.89 -5.27 -5.63
CA TYR A 49 -5.06 -5.53 -6.46
C TYR A 49 -6.37 -5.07 -5.79
N ARG A 50 -6.54 -5.35 -4.49
CA ARG A 50 -7.69 -4.87 -3.70
C ARG A 50 -7.75 -3.34 -3.66
N ILE A 51 -6.63 -2.64 -3.44
CA ILE A 51 -6.57 -1.17 -3.43
C ILE A 51 -6.93 -0.61 -4.81
N SER A 52 -6.37 -1.20 -5.87
CA SER A 52 -6.64 -0.77 -7.25
C SER A 52 -8.09 -1.01 -7.68
N SER A 53 -8.76 -2.02 -7.12
CA SER A 53 -10.14 -2.37 -7.45
C SER A 53 -11.20 -1.59 -6.65
N MET A 54 -10.83 -0.84 -5.60
CA MET A 54 -11.78 -0.06 -4.79
C MET A 54 -12.57 0.97 -5.61
N LYS A 55 -12.03 1.48 -6.71
CA LYS A 55 -12.77 2.42 -7.57
C LYS A 55 -14.02 1.78 -8.21
N PHE A 56 -13.97 0.48 -8.46
CA PHE A 56 -15.04 -0.28 -9.13
C PHE A 56 -16.14 -0.77 -8.18
N LYS A 57 -15.95 -0.59 -6.86
CA LYS A 57 -16.96 -0.85 -5.84
C LYS A 57 -17.55 0.46 -5.38
#